data_AF-A0A382C5S6-F1
#
_entry.id   AF-A0A382C5S6-F1
#
_cell.length_a   1.000
_cell.length_b   1.000
_cell.length_c   1.000
_cell.angle_alpha   90.00
_cell.angle_beta   90.00
_cell.angle_gamma   90.00
#
_symmetry.space_group_name_H-M   'P 1'
#
loop_
_entity.id
_entity.type
_entity.pdbx_description
1 polymer ?
#
loop_
_entity_poly.entity_id
_entity_poly.type
_entity_poly.pdbx_seq_one_letter_code
_entity_poly.pdbx_strand_id
1 'polypeptide(L)'
;MSDSFPDIKSAVVRVVTDKPVRKTPYQVKGVFMRQYPDEPIIPMLDGSYRDRFLYPRVQVKILNEQIYIIGIHEGVDPVLSVAEKFEMFDFGNITFEVQDCDIENVDQQFIPSSRLVRYRFITPWVALNHMTGGKYRFLTNQEKPSYLNRLLGQNIIFLANEVGINLEDNIFTKVKVSSLFPRPVDENKWGAFMGEFKTNFVLPNYIGVGNGITRGFGTIYGMFNPDSFSFDEEELKQDVTSETSEPLAEQDDLESVSASDVPKPKRKRRTVYKGKRQHQDKQDESAQNRKKNKHPKKKKHVHNQSKIQKQKRRPPRSGRVFSEEFDIEEEGTNTNTNVSDENVEDQKFNTEKHHKQQHKF
;
A
#
# COMPACT_ATOMS: atom_id res chain seq x y z
N MET A 1 -20.13 -8.70 24.90
CA MET A 1 -20.41 -7.35 25.44
C MET A 1 -20.24 -6.38 24.28
N SER A 2 -20.57 -5.09 24.40
CA SER A 2 -20.46 -4.16 23.27
C SER A 2 -19.04 -3.59 23.18
N ASP A 3 -18.13 -4.36 22.59
CA ASP A 3 -16.81 -3.87 22.23
C ASP A 3 -16.97 -2.86 21.09
N SER A 4 -16.89 -1.58 21.45
CA SER A 4 -17.07 -0.47 20.54
C SER A 4 -15.86 -0.35 19.62
N PHE A 5 -15.86 -1.11 18.53
CA PHE A 5 -14.94 -0.88 17.42
C PHE A 5 -14.99 0.59 16.98
N PRO A 6 -13.85 1.19 16.59
CA PRO A 6 -13.84 2.53 16.03
C PRO A 6 -14.74 2.60 14.79
N ASP A 7 -15.46 3.73 14.62
CA ASP A 7 -16.24 3.98 13.40
C ASP A 7 -15.31 4.24 12.22
N ILE A 8 -14.89 3.15 11.55
CA ILE A 8 -14.07 3.24 10.35
C ILE A 8 -14.98 3.52 9.16
N LYS A 9 -14.91 4.74 8.67
CA LYS A 9 -15.61 5.20 7.47
C LYS A 9 -14.86 4.84 6.20
N SER A 10 -15.59 4.69 5.10
CA SER A 10 -15.07 4.60 3.75
C SER A 10 -15.88 5.46 2.79
N ALA A 11 -15.21 5.97 1.76
CA ALA A 11 -15.82 6.71 0.66
C ALA A 11 -15.30 6.18 -0.66
N VAL A 12 -16.18 6.03 -1.64
CA VAL A 12 -15.86 5.64 -3.02
C VAL A 12 -16.41 6.70 -3.95
N VAL A 13 -15.52 7.37 -4.68
CA VAL A 13 -15.87 8.33 -5.73
C VAL A 13 -15.60 7.65 -7.07
N ARG A 14 -16.65 7.43 -7.86
CA ARG A 14 -16.59 6.94 -9.24
C ARG A 14 -16.80 8.13 -10.16
N VAL A 15 -15.75 8.52 -10.88
CA VAL A 15 -15.78 9.68 -11.77
C VAL A 15 -16.21 9.25 -13.17
N VAL A 16 -17.33 9.80 -13.63
CA VAL A 16 -17.85 9.64 -14.98
C VAL A 16 -17.24 10.71 -15.87
N THR A 17 -16.65 10.29 -16.98
CA THR A 17 -15.97 11.19 -17.93
C THR A 17 -16.52 11.03 -19.34
N ASP A 18 -16.33 12.06 -20.15
CA ASP A 18 -16.81 12.16 -21.54
C ASP A 18 -16.39 11.00 -22.47
N LYS A 19 -15.35 10.26 -22.09
CA LYS A 19 -14.82 9.11 -22.83
C LYS A 19 -14.09 8.12 -21.91
N PRO A 20 -13.91 6.85 -22.33
CA PRO A 20 -13.35 5.81 -21.47
C PRO A 20 -11.85 6.02 -21.14
N VAL A 21 -11.51 5.92 -19.86
CA VAL A 21 -10.18 6.20 -19.29
C VAL A 21 -9.25 4.98 -19.39
N ARG A 22 -8.57 4.86 -20.53
CA ARG A 22 -7.50 3.86 -20.77
C ARG A 22 -6.14 4.34 -20.29
N LYS A 23 -6.03 4.65 -19.00
CA LYS A 23 -4.79 5.10 -18.33
C LYS A 23 -4.38 4.11 -17.25
N THR A 24 -3.28 4.37 -16.54
CA THR A 24 -2.90 3.61 -15.34
C THR A 24 -3.23 4.41 -14.06
N PRO A 25 -3.45 3.77 -12.90
CA PRO A 25 -3.62 4.49 -11.63
C PRO A 25 -2.44 5.41 -11.28
N TYR A 26 -1.23 5.08 -11.73
CA TYR A 26 -0.05 5.95 -11.58
C TYR A 26 -0.20 7.23 -12.40
N GLN A 27 -0.62 7.13 -13.66
CA GLN A 27 -0.87 8.30 -14.51
C GLN A 27 -1.97 9.21 -13.91
N VAL A 28 -3.06 8.64 -13.39
CA VAL A 28 -4.14 9.41 -12.73
C VAL A 28 -3.62 10.15 -11.49
N LYS A 29 -2.85 9.48 -10.61
CA LYS A 29 -2.20 10.16 -9.47
C LYS A 29 -1.26 11.28 -9.93
N GLY A 30 -0.52 11.05 -11.02
CA GLY A 30 0.33 12.06 -11.64
C GLY A 30 -0.45 13.29 -12.12
N VAL A 31 -1.67 13.12 -12.63
CA VAL A 31 -2.59 14.21 -12.96
C VAL A 31 -3.00 14.96 -11.68
N PHE A 32 -3.44 14.25 -10.64
CA PHE A 32 -3.88 14.88 -9.38
C PHE A 32 -2.76 15.71 -8.74
N MET A 33 -1.54 15.18 -8.67
CA MET A 33 -0.37 15.90 -8.14
C MET A 33 0.00 17.17 -8.94
N ARG A 34 -0.45 17.31 -10.20
CA ARG A 34 -0.21 18.51 -11.02
C ARG A 34 -1.35 19.51 -10.96
N GLN A 35 -2.60 19.05 -11.08
CA GLN A 35 -3.78 19.92 -11.15
C GLN A 35 -4.28 20.37 -9.77
N TYR A 36 -4.04 19.55 -8.74
CA TYR A 36 -4.58 19.74 -7.39
C TYR A 36 -3.47 19.71 -6.31
N PRO A 37 -2.34 20.43 -6.48
CA PRO A 37 -1.13 20.26 -5.64
C PRO A 37 -1.34 20.62 -4.16
N ASP A 38 -2.25 21.54 -3.87
CA ASP A 38 -2.53 22.03 -2.51
C ASP A 38 -3.62 21.21 -1.78
N GLU A 39 -4.21 20.20 -2.43
CA GLU A 39 -5.30 19.42 -1.86
C GLU A 39 -4.82 18.39 -0.81
N PRO A 40 -5.60 18.15 0.26
CA PRO A 40 -5.20 17.25 1.35
C PRO A 40 -5.05 15.78 0.93
N ILE A 41 -5.52 15.42 -0.27
CA ILE A 41 -5.34 14.09 -0.87
C ILE A 41 -3.90 13.84 -1.32
N ILE A 42 -3.12 14.88 -1.66
CA ILE A 42 -1.80 14.72 -2.29
C ILE A 42 -0.79 13.99 -1.38
N PRO A 43 -0.64 14.32 -0.07
CA PRO A 43 0.25 13.58 0.85
C PRO A 43 -0.09 12.10 1.05
N MET A 44 -1.31 11.68 0.67
CA MET A 44 -1.77 10.28 0.67
C MET A 44 -1.38 9.53 -0.61
N LEU A 45 -1.08 10.25 -1.70
CA LEU A 45 -0.82 9.71 -3.03
C LEU A 45 0.65 9.75 -3.45
N ASP A 46 1.41 10.76 -3.01
CA ASP A 46 2.83 10.99 -3.31
C ASP A 46 3.80 10.12 -2.48
N GLY A 47 3.29 9.47 -1.43
CA GLY A 47 4.07 8.67 -0.48
C GLY A 47 4.65 9.45 0.71
N SER A 48 4.31 10.73 0.87
CA SER A 48 4.72 11.57 2.03
C SER A 48 4.30 10.95 3.37
N TYR A 49 3.15 10.27 3.42
CA TYR A 49 2.68 9.56 4.62
C TYR A 49 3.07 8.07 4.70
N ARG A 50 3.98 7.56 3.86
CA ARG A 50 4.43 6.14 3.90
C ARG A 50 5.11 5.72 5.22
N ASP A 51 5.68 6.67 5.97
CA ASP A 51 6.22 6.45 7.33
C ASP A 51 5.10 6.34 8.41
N ARG A 52 3.89 6.81 8.10
CA ARG A 52 2.71 6.87 9.01
C ARG A 52 1.71 5.75 8.70
N PHE A 53 1.41 5.55 7.43
CA PHE A 53 0.44 4.57 6.93
C PHE A 53 1.15 3.52 6.06
N LEU A 54 1.08 2.25 6.48
CA LEU A 54 1.56 1.11 5.72
C LEU A 54 0.52 0.62 4.70
N TYR A 55 -0.76 0.80 5.01
CA TYR A 55 -1.87 0.57 4.10
C TYR A 55 -2.37 1.90 3.52
N PRO A 56 -2.45 2.08 2.18
CA PRO A 56 -2.85 3.35 1.59
C PRO A 56 -4.28 3.74 1.96
N ARG A 57 -4.40 4.87 2.66
CA ARG A 57 -5.70 5.49 3.03
C ARG A 57 -6.46 6.06 1.84
N VAL A 58 -5.74 6.37 0.77
CA VAL A 58 -6.33 6.76 -0.51
C VAL A 58 -5.82 5.80 -1.58
N GLN A 59 -6.74 5.20 -2.33
CA GLN A 59 -6.44 4.30 -3.43
C GLN A 59 -7.08 4.84 -4.70
N VAL A 60 -6.29 4.92 -5.77
CA VAL A 60 -6.81 5.20 -7.11
C VAL A 60 -6.81 3.89 -7.87
N LYS A 61 -7.93 3.60 -8.53
CA LYS A 61 -8.15 2.41 -9.35
C LYS A 61 -8.77 2.84 -10.67
N ILE A 62 -8.56 2.03 -11.70
CA ILE A 62 -9.26 2.16 -12.97
C ILE A 62 -9.99 0.85 -13.15
N LEU A 63 -11.32 0.92 -13.13
CA LEU A 63 -12.22 -0.22 -13.22
C LEU A 63 -13.19 0.13 -14.34
N ASN A 64 -13.35 -0.78 -15.30
CA ASN A 64 -14.33 -0.62 -16.38
C ASN A 64 -14.18 0.72 -17.15
N GLU A 65 -12.92 1.10 -17.37
CA GLU A 65 -12.52 2.34 -18.06
C GLU A 65 -13.02 3.63 -17.36
N GLN A 66 -13.34 3.57 -16.06
CA GLN A 66 -13.67 4.72 -15.21
C GLN A 66 -12.67 4.87 -14.06
N ILE A 67 -12.52 6.09 -13.54
CA ILE A 67 -11.64 6.38 -12.40
C ILE A 67 -12.42 6.16 -11.11
N TYR A 68 -11.87 5.33 -10.23
CA TYR A 68 -12.36 5.12 -8.87
C TYR A 68 -11.32 5.65 -7.87
N ILE A 69 -11.78 6.44 -6.91
CA ILE A 69 -10.98 6.95 -5.79
C ILE A 69 -11.61 6.47 -4.50
N ILE A 70 -10.85 5.72 -3.72
CA ILE A 70 -11.32 5.08 -2.49
C ILE A 70 -10.61 5.73 -1.31
N GLY A 71 -11.36 6.42 -0.48
CA GLY A 71 -10.93 6.96 0.81
C GLY A 71 -11.26 5.99 1.94
N ILE A 72 -10.30 5.74 2.82
CA ILE A 72 -10.42 4.82 3.96
C ILE A 72 -9.98 5.56 5.22
N HIS A 73 -10.86 5.61 6.22
CA HIS A 73 -10.65 6.29 7.50
C HIS A 73 -10.14 7.74 7.30
N GLU A 74 -8.89 8.06 7.65
CA GLU A 74 -8.30 9.41 7.47
C GLU A 74 -8.20 9.85 5.99
N GLY A 75 -8.43 8.94 5.03
CA GLY A 75 -8.50 9.24 3.61
C GLY A 75 -9.89 9.62 3.08
N VAL A 76 -10.94 9.56 3.90
CA VAL A 76 -12.33 9.89 3.48
C VAL A 76 -12.48 11.38 3.13
N ASP A 77 -12.30 12.28 4.10
CA ASP A 77 -12.49 13.71 3.89
C ASP A 77 -11.61 14.28 2.77
N PRO A 78 -10.32 13.89 2.62
CA PRO A 78 -9.50 14.30 1.48
C PRO A 78 -10.02 13.87 0.12
N VAL A 79 -10.66 12.70 0.02
CA VAL A 79 -11.24 12.20 -1.24
C VAL A 79 -12.52 12.94 -1.60
N LEU A 80 -13.39 13.19 -0.62
CA LEU A 80 -14.62 13.96 -0.82
C LEU A 80 -14.30 15.41 -1.21
N SER A 81 -13.37 16.07 -0.50
CA SER A 81 -13.03 17.47 -0.74
C SER A 81 -12.38 17.75 -2.10
N VAL A 82 -11.68 16.79 -2.70
CA VAL A 82 -11.14 16.94 -4.06
C VAL A 82 -12.18 16.59 -5.14
N ALA A 83 -13.12 15.69 -4.84
CA ALA A 83 -14.15 15.28 -5.80
C ALA A 83 -15.06 16.44 -6.24
N GLU A 84 -15.35 17.38 -5.32
CA GLU A 84 -16.07 18.63 -5.59
C GLU A 84 -15.36 19.58 -6.57
N LYS A 85 -14.08 19.34 -6.87
CA LYS A 85 -13.20 20.21 -7.69
C LYS A 85 -12.84 19.58 -9.04
N PHE A 86 -13.44 18.45 -9.38
CA PHE A 86 -13.19 17.74 -10.63
C PHE A 86 -13.98 18.34 -11.79
N GLU A 87 -13.27 19.06 -12.67
CA GLU A 87 -13.81 19.61 -13.92
C GLU A 87 -13.22 18.87 -15.13
N MET A 88 -11.89 18.70 -15.18
CA MET A 88 -11.20 18.01 -16.25
C MET A 88 -9.86 17.41 -15.81
N PHE A 89 -9.51 16.24 -16.35
CA PHE A 89 -8.23 15.57 -16.11
C PHE A 89 -7.30 15.70 -17.31
N ASP A 90 -6.20 16.45 -17.16
CA ASP A 90 -5.22 16.66 -18.23
C ASP A 90 -3.99 15.73 -18.11
N PHE A 91 -3.90 14.77 -19.03
CA PHE A 91 -2.76 13.85 -19.18
C PHE A 91 -1.70 14.36 -20.17
N GLY A 92 -1.82 15.60 -20.64
CA GLY A 92 -0.92 16.28 -21.59
C GLY A 92 -1.09 15.83 -23.04
N ASN A 93 -1.34 14.54 -23.27
CA ASN A 93 -1.63 13.99 -24.60
C ASN A 93 -3.13 13.81 -24.88
N ILE A 94 -3.96 13.92 -23.85
CA ILE A 94 -5.42 13.80 -23.89
C ILE A 94 -6.00 14.41 -22.60
N THR A 95 -7.10 15.14 -22.74
CA THR A 95 -7.92 15.63 -21.62
C THR A 95 -9.18 14.79 -21.49
N PHE A 96 -9.69 14.60 -20.28
CA PHE A 96 -11.01 14.01 -20.02
C PHE A 96 -11.86 15.05 -19.31
N GLU A 97 -13.07 15.30 -19.79
CA GLU A 97 -14.04 16.20 -19.13
C GLU A 97 -14.86 15.36 -18.14
N VAL A 98 -15.04 15.88 -16.93
CA VAL A 98 -15.80 15.21 -15.86
C VAL A 98 -17.27 15.59 -16.01
N GLN A 99 -18.10 14.58 -16.20
CA GLN A 99 -19.54 14.76 -16.43
C GLN A 99 -20.34 14.58 -15.14
N ASP A 100 -19.92 13.65 -14.28
CA ASP A 100 -20.55 13.36 -13.01
C ASP A 100 -19.57 12.67 -12.03
N CYS A 101 -19.89 12.72 -10.74
CA CYS A 101 -19.14 12.09 -9.66
C CYS A 101 -20.12 11.32 -8.77
N ASP A 102 -20.23 10.01 -8.97
CA ASP A 102 -21.02 9.15 -8.10
C ASP A 102 -20.26 8.87 -6.79
N ILE A 103 -20.87 9.20 -5.65
CA ILE A 103 -20.23 9.11 -4.32
C ILE A 103 -21.00 8.11 -3.43
N GLU A 104 -20.33 7.04 -3.02
CA GLU A 104 -20.81 6.06 -2.03
C GLU A 104 -20.05 6.28 -0.71
N ASN A 105 -20.74 6.67 0.36
CA ASN A 105 -20.18 6.80 1.70
C ASN A 105 -20.76 5.73 2.62
N VAL A 106 -19.90 4.97 3.30
CA VAL A 106 -20.30 3.88 4.18
C VAL A 106 -19.52 3.94 5.49
N ASP A 107 -20.26 4.06 6.59
CA ASP A 107 -19.77 4.02 7.96
C ASP A 107 -19.61 2.56 8.45
N GLN A 108 -19.11 2.36 9.67
CA GLN A 108 -19.08 1.03 10.33
C GLN A 108 -18.42 -0.08 9.49
N GLN A 109 -17.27 0.21 8.87
CA GLN A 109 -16.49 -0.75 8.10
C GLN A 109 -15.37 -1.41 8.92
N PHE A 110 -14.73 -2.46 8.37
CA PHE A 110 -13.69 -3.27 9.03
C PHE A 110 -14.16 -3.95 10.33
N ILE A 111 -15.43 -4.36 10.41
CA ILE A 111 -16.01 -4.95 11.62
C ILE A 111 -16.04 -6.49 11.55
N PRO A 112 -15.68 -7.22 12.63
CA PRO A 112 -15.93 -8.65 12.73
C PRO A 112 -17.42 -9.00 12.54
N SER A 113 -17.69 -10.06 11.78
CA SER A 113 -19.04 -10.53 11.47
C SER A 113 -19.30 -11.88 12.13
N SER A 114 -20.51 -12.07 12.67
CA SER A 114 -20.99 -13.37 13.16
C SER A 114 -21.36 -14.36 12.03
N ARG A 115 -21.23 -13.93 10.76
CA ARG A 115 -21.49 -14.72 9.56
C ARG A 115 -20.39 -14.54 8.53
N LEU A 116 -20.20 -15.53 7.67
CA LEU A 116 -19.28 -15.43 6.53
C LEU A 116 -19.87 -14.51 5.45
N VAL A 117 -19.13 -13.46 5.11
CA VAL A 117 -19.44 -12.52 4.01
C VAL A 117 -18.65 -12.94 2.77
N ARG A 118 -19.31 -12.99 1.60
CA ARG A 118 -18.72 -13.38 0.31
C ARG A 118 -18.22 -12.14 -0.44
N TYR A 119 -17.00 -12.22 -0.96
CA TYR A 119 -16.33 -11.18 -1.74
C TYR A 119 -15.78 -11.77 -3.04
N ARG A 120 -15.77 -10.97 -4.11
CA ARG A 120 -15.13 -11.29 -5.39
C ARG A 120 -13.92 -10.38 -5.61
N PHE A 121 -12.82 -10.95 -6.12
CA PHE A 121 -11.71 -10.16 -6.63
C PHE A 121 -12.05 -9.65 -8.03
N ILE A 122 -12.26 -8.34 -8.16
CA ILE A 122 -12.55 -7.67 -9.45
C ILE A 122 -11.28 -7.24 -10.18
N THR A 123 -10.13 -7.22 -9.50
CA THR A 123 -8.80 -7.17 -10.14
C THR A 123 -7.86 -8.23 -9.55
N PRO A 124 -6.82 -8.71 -10.28
CA PRO A 124 -5.99 -9.82 -9.84
C PRO A 124 -5.40 -9.63 -8.45
N TRP A 125 -5.66 -10.59 -7.56
CA TRP A 125 -5.11 -10.63 -6.22
C TRP A 125 -3.68 -11.16 -6.26
N VAL A 126 -2.71 -10.25 -6.08
CA VAL A 126 -1.29 -10.59 -6.03
C VAL A 126 -0.95 -11.14 -4.63
N ALA A 127 -1.27 -12.42 -4.42
CA ALA A 127 -0.97 -13.13 -3.18
C ALA A 127 0.52 -13.51 -3.04
N LEU A 128 1.21 -13.70 -4.17
CA LEU A 128 2.55 -14.31 -4.19
C LEU A 128 3.64 -13.31 -4.61
N ASN A 129 4.45 -12.88 -3.65
CA ASN A 129 5.71 -12.17 -3.91
C ASN A 129 6.88 -13.17 -4.01
N HIS A 130 8.13 -12.70 -4.05
CA HIS A 130 9.30 -13.58 -4.13
C HIS A 130 9.36 -14.62 -2.99
N MET A 131 9.06 -14.21 -1.75
CA MET A 131 9.10 -15.06 -0.56
C MET A 131 7.91 -16.03 -0.50
N THR A 132 6.69 -15.56 -0.72
CA THR A 132 5.49 -16.42 -0.62
C THR A 132 5.30 -17.29 -1.86
N GLY A 133 5.64 -16.79 -3.06
CA GLY A 133 5.63 -17.53 -4.31
C GLY A 133 6.66 -18.67 -4.35
N GLY A 134 7.84 -18.45 -3.77
CA GLY A 134 8.85 -19.50 -3.59
C GLY A 134 8.28 -20.70 -2.81
N LYS A 135 7.64 -20.44 -1.66
CA LYS A 135 6.99 -21.48 -0.83
C LYS A 135 5.83 -22.14 -1.59
N TYR A 136 4.94 -21.36 -2.19
CA TYR A 136 3.76 -21.86 -2.92
C TYR A 136 4.10 -22.84 -4.05
N ARG A 137 5.24 -22.63 -4.74
CA ARG A 137 5.68 -23.49 -5.85
C ARG A 137 5.96 -24.93 -5.43
N PHE A 138 6.37 -25.16 -4.18
CA PHE A 138 6.71 -26.50 -3.67
C PHE A 138 5.55 -27.20 -2.96
N LEU A 139 4.40 -26.53 -2.79
CA LEU A 139 3.21 -27.13 -2.20
C LEU A 139 2.46 -28.03 -3.19
N THR A 140 1.88 -29.11 -2.68
CA THR A 140 0.93 -29.94 -3.42
C THR A 140 -0.38 -29.17 -3.70
N ASN A 141 -1.17 -29.64 -4.67
CA ASN A 141 -2.46 -29.02 -4.98
C ASN A 141 -3.49 -29.15 -3.83
N GLN A 142 -3.28 -30.04 -2.86
CA GLN A 142 -4.11 -30.16 -1.65
C GLN A 142 -3.74 -29.11 -0.59
N GLU A 143 -2.46 -28.74 -0.48
CA GLU A 143 -1.99 -27.74 0.51
C GLU A 143 -2.17 -26.29 0.04
N LYS A 144 -2.16 -26.06 -1.28
CA LYS A 144 -2.27 -24.71 -1.87
C LYS A 144 -3.51 -23.91 -1.41
N PRO A 145 -4.72 -24.48 -1.30
CA PRO A 145 -5.89 -23.76 -0.80
C PRO A 145 -5.70 -23.24 0.64
N SER A 146 -5.30 -24.11 1.58
CA SER A 146 -4.97 -23.73 2.96
C SER A 146 -3.91 -22.63 3.03
N TYR A 147 -2.87 -22.73 2.21
CA TYR A 147 -1.83 -21.69 2.12
C TYR A 147 -2.39 -20.34 1.65
N LEU A 148 -3.29 -20.32 0.65
CA LEU A 148 -3.94 -19.09 0.18
C LEU A 148 -4.92 -18.52 1.21
N ASN A 149 -5.70 -19.38 1.89
CA ASN A 149 -6.56 -18.96 3.00
C ASN A 149 -5.72 -18.25 4.08
N ARG A 150 -4.64 -18.88 4.56
CA ARG A 150 -3.75 -18.28 5.56
C ARG A 150 -3.14 -16.95 5.10
N LEU A 151 -2.72 -16.83 3.83
CA LEU A 151 -2.24 -15.55 3.29
C LEU A 151 -3.33 -14.48 3.26
N LEU A 152 -4.58 -14.85 2.95
CA LEU A 152 -5.70 -13.91 2.97
C LEU A 152 -6.03 -13.47 4.40
N GLY A 153 -6.11 -14.40 5.35
CA GLY A 153 -6.31 -14.07 6.77
C GLY A 153 -5.23 -13.15 7.31
N GLN A 154 -3.96 -13.41 6.98
CA GLN A 154 -2.83 -12.51 7.28
C GLN A 154 -3.02 -11.11 6.68
N ASN A 155 -3.48 -11.00 5.43
CA ASN A 155 -3.78 -9.71 4.81
C ASN A 155 -4.92 -8.99 5.55
N ILE A 156 -6.04 -9.65 5.85
CA ILE A 156 -7.20 -9.05 6.54
C ILE A 156 -6.81 -8.56 7.94
N ILE A 157 -6.05 -9.37 8.69
CA ILE A 157 -5.53 -8.99 10.02
C ILE A 157 -4.58 -7.79 9.91
N PHE A 158 -3.71 -7.73 8.88
CA PHE A 158 -2.87 -6.56 8.62
C PHE A 158 -3.72 -5.30 8.36
N LEU A 159 -4.78 -5.41 7.54
CA LEU A 159 -5.70 -4.30 7.27
C LEU A 159 -6.36 -3.79 8.56
N ALA A 160 -6.95 -4.69 9.36
CA ALA A 160 -7.63 -4.36 10.61
C ALA A 160 -6.68 -3.64 11.60
N ASN A 161 -5.49 -4.19 11.84
CA ASN A 161 -4.47 -3.58 12.69
C ASN A 161 -4.06 -2.18 12.20
N GLU A 162 -3.98 -1.97 10.88
CA GLU A 162 -3.54 -0.71 10.30
C GLU A 162 -4.65 0.37 10.28
N VAL A 163 -5.93 0.00 10.33
CA VAL A 163 -7.04 0.93 10.66
C VAL A 163 -7.29 1.08 12.17
N GLY A 164 -6.46 0.44 13.01
CA GLY A 164 -6.53 0.59 14.48
C GLY A 164 -7.52 -0.34 15.19
N ILE A 165 -8.01 -1.37 14.50
CA ILE A 165 -8.93 -2.36 15.06
C ILE A 165 -8.12 -3.48 15.74
N ASN A 166 -8.41 -3.70 17.02
CA ASN A 166 -7.88 -4.83 17.78
C ASN A 166 -8.77 -6.05 17.54
N LEU A 167 -8.19 -7.11 16.98
CA LEU A 167 -8.90 -8.38 16.75
C LEU A 167 -8.65 -9.32 17.93
N GLU A 168 -9.72 -9.65 18.65
CA GLU A 168 -9.71 -10.67 19.71
C GLU A 168 -10.11 -12.04 19.15
N ASP A 169 -11.09 -12.06 18.24
CA ASP A 169 -11.53 -13.26 17.52
C ASP A 169 -10.62 -13.61 16.33
N ASN A 170 -10.62 -14.90 15.98
CA ASN A 170 -9.94 -15.39 14.79
C ASN A 170 -10.62 -14.93 13.49
N ILE A 171 -9.83 -14.64 12.47
CA ILE A 171 -10.32 -14.41 11.11
C ILE A 171 -10.37 -15.75 10.38
N PHE A 172 -11.58 -16.19 10.04
CA PHE A 172 -11.83 -17.35 9.20
C PHE A 172 -11.82 -16.95 7.73
N THR A 173 -11.18 -17.75 6.88
CA THR A 173 -11.11 -17.50 5.43
C THR A 173 -11.31 -18.79 4.62
N LYS A 174 -12.05 -18.67 3.52
CA LYS A 174 -12.22 -19.73 2.51
C LYS A 174 -12.11 -19.12 1.12
N VAL A 175 -10.99 -19.34 0.44
CA VAL A 175 -10.65 -18.80 -0.88
C VAL A 175 -11.00 -19.82 -1.98
N LYS A 176 -11.68 -19.36 -3.02
CA LYS A 176 -12.01 -20.11 -4.24
C LYS A 176 -11.38 -19.41 -5.45
N VAL A 177 -10.16 -19.80 -5.82
CA VAL A 177 -9.48 -19.27 -7.01
C VAL A 177 -9.90 -20.01 -8.28
N SER A 178 -9.95 -19.31 -9.41
CA SER A 178 -10.26 -19.91 -10.73
C SER A 178 -9.17 -20.87 -11.23
N SER A 179 -7.96 -20.82 -10.65
CA SER A 179 -6.82 -21.69 -10.98
C SER A 179 -5.80 -21.72 -9.84
N LEU A 180 -5.25 -22.90 -9.55
CA LEU A 180 -4.09 -23.07 -8.64
C LEU A 180 -2.73 -22.76 -9.31
N PHE A 181 -2.75 -22.29 -10.55
CA PHE A 181 -1.58 -21.79 -11.26
C PHE A 181 -1.65 -20.25 -11.31
N PRO A 182 -0.80 -19.53 -10.56
CA PRO A 182 -0.83 -18.07 -10.54
C PRO A 182 -0.47 -17.49 -11.91
N ARG A 183 -1.20 -16.46 -12.34
CA ARG A 183 -0.80 -15.65 -13.50
C ARG A 183 0.36 -14.73 -13.05
N PRO A 184 1.51 -14.70 -13.75
CA PRO A 184 2.57 -13.76 -13.43
C PRO A 184 2.13 -12.33 -13.77
N VAL A 185 2.28 -11.44 -12.80
CA VAL A 185 2.08 -9.99 -12.91
C VAL A 185 3.46 -9.33 -12.84
N ASP A 186 3.61 -8.26 -13.62
CA ASP A 186 4.81 -7.43 -13.74
C ASP A 186 6.13 -8.18 -14.04
N GLU A 187 7.23 -7.45 -13.98
CA GLU A 187 8.58 -7.92 -14.36
C GLU A 187 9.20 -8.80 -13.28
N ASN A 188 8.78 -8.63 -12.02
CA ASN A 188 9.16 -9.44 -10.87
C ASN A 188 8.42 -10.79 -10.85
N LYS A 189 7.48 -11.01 -11.78
CA LYS A 189 6.68 -12.23 -11.95
C LYS A 189 5.92 -12.61 -10.68
N TRP A 190 5.38 -11.61 -9.98
CA TRP A 190 4.54 -11.84 -8.81
C TRP A 190 3.32 -12.69 -9.21
N GLY A 191 2.98 -13.67 -8.39
CA GLY A 191 1.87 -14.59 -8.70
C GLY A 191 0.54 -14.02 -8.25
N ALA A 192 -0.38 -13.84 -9.20
CA ALA A 192 -1.73 -13.34 -8.96
C ALA A 192 -2.82 -14.36 -9.30
N PHE A 193 -3.95 -14.22 -8.62
CA PHE A 193 -5.14 -15.06 -8.78
C PHE A 193 -6.38 -14.21 -9.05
N MET A 194 -7.35 -14.81 -9.76
CA MET A 194 -8.74 -14.35 -9.82
C MET A 194 -9.60 -15.36 -9.07
N GLY A 195 -10.77 -14.91 -8.59
CA GLY A 195 -11.72 -15.75 -7.88
C GLY A 195 -12.42 -14.98 -6.76
N GLU A 196 -12.82 -15.72 -5.73
CA GLU A 196 -13.67 -15.24 -4.64
C GLU A 196 -13.15 -15.72 -3.28
N PHE A 197 -13.67 -15.13 -2.21
CA PHE A 197 -13.46 -15.63 -0.86
C PHE A 197 -14.66 -15.37 0.05
N LYS A 198 -14.75 -16.16 1.11
CA LYS A 198 -15.63 -15.94 2.26
C LYS A 198 -14.80 -15.62 3.49
N THR A 199 -15.24 -14.66 4.31
CA THR A 199 -14.57 -14.30 5.58
C THR A 199 -15.57 -13.80 6.62
N ASN A 200 -15.29 -13.98 7.91
CA ASN A 200 -16.09 -13.44 9.02
C ASN A 200 -15.78 -11.96 9.32
N PHE A 201 -15.58 -11.14 8.28
CA PHE A 201 -15.09 -9.77 8.44
C PHE A 201 -15.67 -8.84 7.36
N VAL A 202 -16.25 -7.72 7.78
CA VAL A 202 -16.86 -6.73 6.87
C VAL A 202 -15.78 -5.79 6.36
N LEU A 203 -15.44 -5.91 5.09
CA LEU A 203 -14.53 -5.02 4.37
C LEU A 203 -15.30 -4.09 3.42
N PRO A 204 -14.89 -2.82 3.28
CA PRO A 204 -15.51 -1.90 2.32
C PRO A 204 -15.27 -2.32 0.87
N ASN A 205 -16.21 -1.90 0.01
CA ASN A 205 -16.12 -2.12 -1.43
C ASN A 205 -14.91 -1.39 -2.03
N TYR A 206 -14.38 -1.96 -3.12
CA TYR A 206 -13.31 -1.40 -3.93
C TYR A 206 -11.97 -1.15 -3.22
N ILE A 207 -11.73 -1.70 -2.02
CA ILE A 207 -10.41 -1.68 -1.40
C ILE A 207 -9.47 -2.72 -2.04
N GLY A 208 -8.16 -2.48 -2.02
CA GLY A 208 -7.14 -3.47 -2.43
C GLY A 208 -6.65 -4.34 -1.27
N VAL A 209 -6.41 -5.63 -1.53
CA VAL A 209 -5.88 -6.63 -0.60
C VAL A 209 -4.64 -7.31 -1.21
N GLY A 210 -3.63 -7.65 -0.40
CA GLY A 210 -2.39 -8.30 -0.89
C GLY A 210 -1.35 -7.33 -1.42
N ASN A 211 -0.52 -7.74 -2.38
CA ASN A 211 0.57 -6.92 -2.92
C ASN A 211 0.08 -5.99 -4.06
N GLY A 212 0.80 -4.90 -4.33
CA GLY A 212 0.51 -4.03 -5.48
C GLY A 212 -0.77 -3.19 -5.39
N ILE A 213 -1.35 -3.03 -4.18
CA ILE A 213 -2.57 -2.25 -3.90
C ILE A 213 -2.54 -0.86 -4.57
N THR A 214 -1.40 -0.17 -4.47
CA THR A 214 -1.14 1.17 -5.03
C THR A 214 -1.25 1.24 -6.56
N ARG A 215 -1.14 0.10 -7.24
CA ARG A 215 -1.24 -0.07 -8.70
C ARG A 215 -2.62 -0.57 -9.15
N GLY A 216 -3.57 -0.75 -8.22
CA GLY A 216 -4.93 -1.21 -8.50
C GLY A 216 -5.17 -2.72 -8.37
N PHE A 217 -4.19 -3.50 -7.92
CA PHE A 217 -4.34 -4.95 -7.73
C PHE A 217 -5.16 -5.34 -6.49
N GLY A 218 -5.63 -6.59 -6.49
CA GLY A 218 -6.36 -7.23 -5.39
C GLY A 218 -7.62 -6.50 -4.96
N THR A 219 -8.30 -5.82 -5.89
CA THR A 219 -9.51 -5.05 -5.58
C THR A 219 -10.66 -6.01 -5.29
N ILE A 220 -11.36 -5.80 -4.18
CA ILE A 220 -12.49 -6.62 -3.76
C ILE A 220 -13.83 -5.89 -3.92
N TYR A 221 -14.90 -6.65 -4.06
CA TYR A 221 -16.28 -6.16 -4.01
C TYR A 221 -17.15 -7.17 -3.25
N GLY A 222 -18.03 -6.68 -2.37
CA GLY A 222 -18.89 -7.51 -1.53
C GLY A 222 -20.14 -7.98 -2.27
N MET A 223 -20.41 -9.29 -2.27
CA MET A 223 -21.54 -9.89 -3.00
C MET A 223 -22.86 -9.84 -2.23
N PHE A 224 -22.99 -8.92 -1.27
CA PHE A 224 -24.18 -8.77 -0.42
C PHE A 224 -25.23 -7.79 -0.96
N ASN A 225 -24.96 -7.11 -2.08
CA ASN A 225 -25.89 -6.17 -2.70
C ASN A 225 -25.87 -6.31 -4.25
N PRO A 226 -26.56 -7.33 -4.83
CA PRO A 226 -26.51 -7.60 -6.27
C PRO A 226 -27.04 -6.44 -7.13
N ASP A 227 -28.01 -5.67 -6.62
CA ASP A 227 -28.64 -4.55 -7.33
C ASP A 227 -27.70 -3.33 -7.53
N SER A 228 -26.55 -3.31 -6.85
CA SER A 228 -25.52 -2.28 -6.99
C SER A 228 -24.49 -2.61 -8.09
N PHE A 229 -24.61 -3.76 -8.76
CA PHE A 229 -23.61 -4.27 -9.70
C PHE A 229 -23.98 -3.94 -11.16
N SER A 230 -23.17 -3.12 -11.83
CA SER A 230 -23.36 -2.71 -13.23
C SER A 230 -22.53 -3.51 -14.25
N PHE A 231 -22.28 -4.81 -14.00
CA PHE A 231 -21.54 -5.71 -14.91
C PHE A 231 -22.27 -7.04 -15.12
N ASP A 232 -22.12 -7.62 -16.32
CA ASP A 232 -22.99 -8.65 -16.95
C ASP A 232 -23.83 -9.52 -15.99
N GLU A 233 -25.12 -9.17 -15.90
CA GLU A 233 -26.14 -9.76 -15.02
C GLU A 233 -26.31 -11.28 -15.22
N GLU A 234 -26.06 -11.76 -16.45
CA GLU A 234 -26.27 -13.15 -16.88
C GLU A 234 -25.28 -14.14 -16.23
N GLU A 235 -24.03 -13.72 -15.99
CA GLU A 235 -23.02 -14.58 -15.36
C GLU A 235 -23.23 -14.69 -13.84
N LEU A 236 -23.89 -13.69 -13.22
CA LEU A 236 -24.16 -13.67 -11.78
C LEU A 236 -25.37 -14.51 -11.38
N LYS A 237 -26.44 -14.51 -12.19
CA LYS A 237 -27.73 -15.17 -11.88
C LYS A 237 -27.62 -16.67 -11.62
N GLN A 238 -26.67 -17.37 -12.25
CA GLN A 238 -26.46 -18.80 -12.01
C GLN A 238 -25.79 -19.10 -10.65
N ASP A 239 -24.96 -18.18 -10.15
CA ASP A 239 -24.06 -18.38 -9.00
C ASP A 239 -24.64 -17.89 -7.66
N VAL A 240 -25.75 -17.13 -7.71
CA VAL A 240 -26.48 -16.64 -6.52
C VAL A 240 -27.55 -17.66 -6.06
N THR A 241 -28.18 -18.37 -6.99
CA THR A 241 -29.21 -19.39 -6.68
C THR A 241 -28.70 -20.62 -5.92
N SER A 242 -27.38 -20.80 -5.78
CA SER A 242 -26.76 -22.01 -5.21
C SER A 242 -26.19 -21.83 -3.80
N GLU A 243 -26.07 -20.61 -3.27
CA GLU A 243 -25.43 -20.35 -1.97
C GLU A 243 -26.23 -19.40 -1.06
N THR A 244 -27.32 -19.89 -0.48
CA THR A 244 -27.93 -19.27 0.71
C THR A 244 -26.94 -19.23 1.88
N SER A 245 -27.04 -18.22 2.75
CA SER A 245 -26.07 -18.00 3.83
C SER A 245 -26.08 -19.09 4.91
N GLU A 246 -25.05 -19.93 4.93
CA GLU A 246 -24.83 -20.98 5.95
C GLU A 246 -24.16 -20.43 7.24
N PRO A 247 -24.43 -21.04 8.42
CA PRO A 247 -23.76 -20.70 9.67
C PRO A 247 -22.31 -21.22 9.71
N LEU A 248 -21.45 -20.61 10.54
CA LEU A 248 -20.02 -20.96 10.65
C LEU A 248 -19.72 -22.42 11.05
N ALA A 249 -20.71 -23.17 11.56
CA ALA A 249 -20.50 -24.47 12.18
C ALA A 249 -20.44 -25.66 11.20
N GLU A 250 -20.72 -25.47 9.90
CA GLU A 250 -21.02 -26.57 8.96
C GLU A 250 -20.05 -26.68 7.77
N GLN A 251 -18.87 -26.04 7.81
CA GLN A 251 -17.91 -26.05 6.68
C GLN A 251 -16.49 -26.53 7.06
N ASP A 252 -16.17 -27.77 6.69
CA ASP A 252 -14.89 -28.45 6.99
C ASP A 252 -13.62 -27.81 6.37
N ASP A 253 -13.75 -26.92 5.37
CA ASP A 253 -12.60 -26.27 4.68
C ASP A 253 -12.27 -24.85 5.19
N LEU A 254 -12.76 -24.44 6.36
CA LEU A 254 -12.49 -23.10 6.91
C LEU A 254 -11.12 -23.02 7.60
N GLU A 255 -10.21 -22.21 7.07
CA GLU A 255 -8.94 -21.91 7.73
C GLU A 255 -9.11 -20.72 8.69
N SER A 256 -8.62 -20.85 9.92
CA SER A 256 -8.64 -19.77 10.92
C SER A 256 -7.24 -19.19 11.11
N VAL A 257 -7.13 -17.86 11.18
CA VAL A 257 -5.88 -17.16 11.49
C VAL A 257 -6.11 -16.26 12.70
N SER A 258 -5.29 -16.45 13.74
CA SER A 258 -5.28 -15.57 14.92
C SER A 258 -4.45 -14.31 14.67
N ALA A 259 -4.86 -13.20 15.28
CA ALA A 259 -4.08 -11.96 15.28
C ALA A 259 -2.70 -12.10 15.96
N SER A 260 -2.50 -13.10 16.83
CA SER A 260 -1.20 -13.42 17.43
C SER A 260 -0.18 -13.93 16.41
N ASP A 261 -0.63 -14.58 15.34
CA ASP A 261 0.20 -15.39 14.46
C ASP A 261 0.71 -14.59 13.25
N VAL A 262 0.26 -13.34 13.12
CA VAL A 262 0.61 -12.44 12.02
C VAL A 262 1.80 -11.55 12.44
N PRO A 263 2.95 -11.63 11.74
CA PRO A 263 4.12 -10.82 12.07
C PRO A 263 3.81 -9.31 12.03
N LYS A 264 4.09 -8.60 13.12
CA LYS A 264 3.87 -7.14 13.18
C LYS A 264 4.88 -6.41 12.27
N PRO A 265 4.44 -5.49 11.40
CA PRO A 265 5.33 -4.80 10.47
C PRO A 265 6.30 -3.86 11.20
N LYS A 266 7.57 -3.88 10.79
CA LYS A 266 8.63 -3.02 11.36
C LYS A 266 8.49 -1.59 10.85
N ARG A 267 7.82 -0.70 11.60
CA ARG A 267 7.81 0.74 11.30
C ARG A 267 9.21 1.33 11.51
N LYS A 268 9.79 1.96 10.48
CA LYS A 268 11.09 2.67 10.55
C LYS A 268 10.96 3.90 11.47
N ARG A 269 11.20 3.71 12.78
CA ARG A 269 11.30 4.81 13.74
C ARG A 269 12.46 5.71 13.34
N ARG A 270 12.16 6.92 12.84
CA ARG A 270 13.19 7.97 12.72
C ARG A 270 13.79 8.19 14.10
N THR A 271 15.08 7.89 14.24
CA THR A 271 15.84 8.27 15.43
C THR A 271 15.83 9.79 15.50
N VAL A 272 15.01 10.33 16.40
CA VAL A 272 15.07 11.76 16.75
C VAL A 272 16.46 11.97 17.32
N TYR A 273 17.36 12.49 16.48
CA TYR A 273 18.66 12.99 16.91
C TYR A 273 18.37 14.07 17.95
N LYS A 274 18.45 13.71 19.24
CA LYS A 274 18.43 14.69 20.33
C LYS A 274 19.62 15.60 20.08
N GLY A 275 19.35 16.78 19.52
CA GLY A 275 20.35 17.79 19.28
C GLY A 275 21.14 18.00 20.57
N LYS A 276 22.48 17.98 20.46
CA LYS A 276 23.34 18.26 21.61
C LYS A 276 22.86 19.57 22.21
N ARG A 277 22.45 19.54 23.49
CA ARG A 277 22.13 20.75 24.25
C ARG A 277 23.30 21.70 24.10
N GLN A 278 23.09 22.82 23.42
CA GLN A 278 24.04 23.93 23.49
C GLN A 278 24.05 24.37 24.95
N HIS A 279 25.22 24.27 25.59
CA HIS A 279 25.42 24.92 26.88
C HIS A 279 25.23 26.43 26.64
N GLN A 280 24.24 27.02 27.29
CA GLN A 280 24.16 28.47 27.40
C GLN A 280 25.32 28.92 28.28
N ASP A 281 26.21 29.73 27.72
CA ASP A 281 27.18 30.48 28.52
C ASP A 281 26.42 31.42 29.47
N LYS A 282 26.53 31.15 30.77
CA LYS A 282 26.25 32.16 31.78
C LYS A 282 27.55 32.88 32.07
N GLN A 283 27.67 34.11 31.58
CA GLN A 283 28.53 35.09 32.22
C GLN A 283 27.89 35.46 33.56
N ASP A 284 28.66 35.38 34.64
CA ASP A 284 28.64 36.41 35.68
C ASP A 284 29.93 36.33 36.51
N GLU A 285 30.26 37.45 37.14
CA GLU A 285 31.61 37.79 37.59
C GLU A 285 32.04 37.12 38.91
N SER A 286 33.35 36.92 39.08
CA SER A 286 34.16 37.53 40.17
C SER A 286 35.38 36.67 40.60
N ALA A 287 36.18 37.21 41.51
CA ALA A 287 37.30 36.60 42.24
C ALA A 287 38.63 36.36 41.46
N GLN A 288 39.45 37.41 41.49
CA GLN A 288 40.91 37.34 41.39
C GLN A 288 41.51 36.27 42.34
N ASN A 289 42.51 35.48 41.89
CA ASN A 289 43.89 35.59 42.41
C ASN A 289 44.95 34.63 41.83
N ARG A 290 46.20 35.14 41.84
CA ARG A 290 47.50 34.43 42.04
C ARG A 290 48.00 33.41 40.99
N LYS A 291 48.72 33.97 40.01
CA LYS A 291 50.19 33.79 39.81
C LYS A 291 50.82 32.45 40.24
N LYS A 292 51.50 31.77 39.30
CA LYS A 292 52.99 31.73 39.28
C LYS A 292 53.59 31.23 37.95
N ASN A 293 54.61 31.94 37.48
CA ASN A 293 55.44 31.60 36.32
C ASN A 293 56.38 30.42 36.60
N LYS A 294 56.80 29.68 35.56
CA LYS A 294 58.22 29.59 35.14
C LYS A 294 58.42 28.84 33.80
N HIS A 295 59.09 29.52 32.88
CA HIS A 295 59.69 29.02 31.62
C HIS A 295 61.17 28.56 31.86
N PRO A 296 62.00 28.23 30.83
CA PRO A 296 61.87 27.23 29.76
C PRO A 296 63.19 26.41 29.52
N LYS A 297 63.32 25.74 28.34
CA LYS A 297 64.50 25.08 27.68
C LYS A 297 64.45 23.53 27.72
N LYS A 298 64.92 22.76 26.72
CA LYS A 298 65.48 23.05 25.36
C LYS A 298 65.34 21.81 24.44
N LYS A 299 65.11 22.06 23.14
CA LYS A 299 65.37 21.25 21.91
C LYS A 299 65.84 19.78 22.02
N LYS A 300 65.26 18.92 21.15
CA LYS A 300 66.00 18.20 20.07
C LYS A 300 65.10 17.91 18.86
N HIS A 301 65.70 17.84 17.67
CA HIS A 301 65.04 17.65 16.36
C HIS A 301 65.00 16.17 15.94
N VAL A 302 64.02 15.78 15.10
CA VAL A 302 64.23 14.97 13.88
C VAL A 302 63.26 15.46 12.78
N HIS A 303 63.72 15.49 11.51
CA HIS A 303 62.99 15.82 10.28
C HIS A 303 62.31 14.53 9.73
N ASN A 304 61.16 14.51 9.06
CA ASN A 304 60.83 15.10 7.75
C ASN A 304 59.29 15.12 7.58
N GLN A 305 58.66 16.13 6.97
CA GLN A 305 58.35 16.24 5.53
C GLN A 305 57.73 14.96 4.93
N SER A 306 56.59 14.94 4.23
CA SER A 306 55.58 15.96 3.90
C SER A 306 54.22 15.23 3.63
N LYS A 307 53.10 15.77 3.14
CA LYS A 307 52.76 17.02 2.42
C LYS A 307 51.27 17.38 2.72
N ILE A 308 50.74 18.45 2.13
CA ILE A 308 49.36 18.94 2.33
C ILE A 308 48.45 18.52 1.17
N GLN A 309 47.20 18.08 1.43
CA GLN A 309 46.05 18.44 0.59
C GLN A 309 44.71 18.38 1.35
N LYS A 310 43.95 19.47 1.29
CA LYS A 310 42.64 19.62 1.94
C LYS A 310 41.56 18.88 1.13
N GLN A 311 40.94 17.83 1.68
CA GLN A 311 39.73 17.28 1.08
C GLN A 311 38.49 18.10 1.46
N LYS A 312 37.78 18.59 0.44
CA LYS A 312 36.47 19.25 0.60
C LYS A 312 35.44 18.21 1.06
N ARG A 313 34.71 18.50 2.14
CA ARG A 313 33.53 17.72 2.55
C ARG A 313 32.48 17.77 1.44
N ARG A 314 32.02 16.62 0.95
CA ARG A 314 30.81 16.50 0.12
C ARG A 314 29.58 16.36 1.06
N PRO A 315 28.42 16.96 0.73
CA PRO A 315 27.19 16.73 1.47
C PRO A 315 26.67 15.30 1.20
N PRO A 316 25.87 14.72 2.11
CA PRO A 316 25.24 13.42 1.88
C PRO A 316 24.21 13.54 0.75
N ARG A 317 24.33 12.70 -0.30
CA ARG A 317 23.30 12.57 -1.33
C ARG A 317 22.20 11.64 -0.84
N SER A 318 20.99 12.16 -0.63
CA SER A 318 19.79 11.36 -0.40
C SER A 318 19.25 10.83 -1.73
N GLY A 319 19.84 9.74 -2.24
CA GLY A 319 19.20 8.93 -3.27
C GLY A 319 18.20 7.98 -2.62
N ARG A 320 16.90 8.20 -2.80
CA ARG A 320 15.86 7.25 -2.41
C ARG A 320 15.63 6.28 -3.58
N VAL A 321 16.13 5.06 -3.44
CA VAL A 321 15.74 3.95 -4.30
C VAL A 321 14.31 3.56 -3.96
N PHE A 322 13.43 3.47 -4.95
CA PHE A 322 12.08 2.94 -4.80
C PHE A 322 12.11 1.40 -4.92
N SER A 323 12.39 0.70 -3.83
CA SER A 323 11.96 -0.68 -3.67
C SER A 323 10.64 -0.72 -2.90
N GLU A 324 9.61 -1.35 -3.48
CA GLU A 324 8.38 -1.74 -2.75
C GLU A 324 8.59 -3.07 -2.02
N GLU A 325 9.74 -3.21 -1.35
CA GLU A 325 10.05 -4.35 -0.49
C GLU A 325 9.68 -4.02 0.96
N PHE A 326 9.03 -4.96 1.63
CA PHE A 326 8.85 -4.91 3.07
C PHE A 326 10.13 -5.43 3.73
N ASP A 327 11.01 -4.52 4.15
CA ASP A 327 12.32 -4.85 4.72
C ASP A 327 12.23 -5.83 5.90
N ILE A 328 12.55 -7.10 5.62
CA ILE A 328 13.10 -8.05 6.57
C ILE A 328 14.40 -8.55 5.94
N GLU A 329 15.48 -7.80 6.15
CA GLU A 329 16.83 -8.19 5.72
C GLU A 329 17.27 -9.47 6.44
N GLU A 330 17.74 -10.46 5.67
CA GLU A 330 18.79 -11.39 6.10
C GLU A 330 20.13 -10.89 5.54
N GLU A 331 21.24 -11.20 6.23
CA GLU A 331 22.53 -10.56 5.96
C GLU A 331 23.17 -10.98 4.62
N GLY A 332 23.38 -9.99 3.75
CA GLY A 332 24.65 -9.81 3.01
C GLY A 332 24.81 -10.48 1.64
N THR A 333 24.90 -9.66 0.59
CA THR A 333 26.13 -9.52 -0.22
C THR A 333 26.05 -8.33 -1.21
N ASN A 334 27.21 -7.72 -1.51
CA ASN A 334 27.33 -6.57 -2.41
C ASN A 334 27.36 -6.98 -3.90
N THR A 335 26.62 -6.28 -4.75
CA THR A 335 27.02 -6.00 -6.14
C THR A 335 26.56 -4.59 -6.58
N ASN A 336 27.46 -3.84 -7.22
CA ASN A 336 27.15 -2.55 -7.87
C ASN A 336 26.92 -2.77 -9.36
N THR A 337 25.96 -2.07 -9.95
CA THR A 337 25.89 -1.86 -11.41
C THR A 337 25.40 -0.43 -11.71
N ASN A 338 25.87 0.16 -12.81
CA ASN A 338 25.75 1.61 -13.07
C ASN A 338 24.39 2.01 -13.66
N VAL A 339 24.01 3.28 -13.41
CA VAL A 339 22.78 3.92 -13.87
C VAL A 339 22.97 4.59 -15.23
N SER A 340 22.10 4.26 -16.20
CA SER A 340 21.78 5.13 -17.35
C SER A 340 20.54 4.66 -18.13
N ASP A 341 19.35 4.61 -17.51
CA ASP A 341 18.12 4.18 -18.25
C ASP A 341 16.77 4.79 -17.78
N GLU A 342 16.78 5.87 -16.99
CA GLU A 342 15.55 6.48 -16.42
C GLU A 342 14.52 6.99 -17.46
N ASN A 343 14.87 7.09 -18.75
CA ASN A 343 13.95 7.50 -19.83
C ASN A 343 13.30 6.33 -20.58
N VAL A 344 13.70 5.08 -20.33
CA VAL A 344 13.21 3.90 -21.09
C VAL A 344 12.05 3.21 -20.39
N GLU A 345 12.00 3.22 -19.05
CA GLU A 345 10.91 2.60 -18.27
C GLU A 345 9.57 3.30 -18.49
N ASP A 346 9.53 4.64 -18.49
CA ASP A 346 8.30 5.43 -18.71
C ASP A 346 7.67 5.17 -20.09
N GLN A 347 8.49 4.90 -21.12
CA GLN A 347 7.98 4.58 -22.46
C GLN A 347 7.33 3.19 -22.51
N LYS A 348 7.77 2.24 -21.68
CA LYS A 348 7.27 0.85 -21.65
C LYS A 348 5.80 0.79 -21.27
N PHE A 349 5.40 1.58 -20.26
CA PHE A 349 4.01 1.68 -19.79
C PHE A 349 3.09 2.42 -20.76
N ASN A 350 3.64 3.24 -21.65
CA ASN A 350 2.91 4.03 -22.65
C ASN A 350 2.75 3.29 -24.00
N THR A 351 3.05 1.99 -24.05
CA THR A 351 2.86 1.18 -25.27
C THR A 351 1.44 0.65 -25.37
N GLU A 352 0.86 0.69 -26.58
CA GLU A 352 -0.47 0.12 -26.88
C GLU A 352 -0.56 -1.37 -26.48
N LYS A 353 0.56 -2.09 -26.54
CA LYS A 353 0.69 -3.49 -26.10
C LYS A 353 0.50 -3.65 -24.59
N HIS A 354 1.07 -2.74 -23.77
CA HIS A 354 0.90 -2.77 -22.32
C HIS A 354 -0.55 -2.46 -21.92
N HIS A 355 -1.18 -1.46 -22.53
CA HIS A 355 -2.61 -1.17 -22.33
C HIS A 355 -3.51 -2.36 -22.72
N LYS A 356 -3.31 -2.97 -23.90
CA LYS A 356 -4.06 -4.17 -24.32
C LYS A 356 -3.83 -5.39 -23.41
N GLN A 357 -2.75 -5.43 -22.64
CA GLN A 357 -2.46 -6.51 -21.70
C GLN A 357 -3.10 -6.29 -20.32
N GLN A 358 -3.42 -5.04 -19.94
CA GLN A 358 -4.21 -4.73 -18.74
C GLN A 358 -5.72 -4.92 -18.95
N HIS A 359 -6.21 -4.79 -20.18
CA HIS A 359 -7.63 -4.99 -20.53
C HIS A 359 -7.95 -6.37 -21.13
N LYS A 360 -7.01 -7.32 -21.10
CA LYS A 360 -7.26 -8.74 -21.41
C LYS A 360 -7.47 -9.53 -20.12
N PHE A 361 -8.73 -9.75 -19.76
CA PHE A 361 -9.12 -10.70 -18.71
C PHE A 361 -9.60 -12.01 -19.33
#